data_AF-A0A8A1MLJ7-F1
#
_entry.id   AF-A0A8A1MLJ7-F1
#
_cell.length_a   1.000
_cell.length_b   1.000
_cell.length_c   1.000
_cell.angle_alpha   90.00
_cell.angle_beta   90.00
_cell.angle_gamma   90.00
#
_symmetry.space_group_name_H-M   'P 1'
#
loop_
_entity.id
_entity.type
_entity.pdbx_description
1 polymer ?
#
loop_
_entity_poly.entity_id
_entity_poly.type
_entity_poly.pdbx_seq_one_letter_code
_entity_poly.pdbx_strand_id
1 'polypeptide(L)'
;MPKEGGFCGYRNIQMLVSHIQDTRADGYEQFPGRLPTILRLQDLIEQAWDLGFNSNAQIETGGIKETRKYIGTSEAQALFLSLGIKCEAGAFGTTQDISAYQALLDDILAYFLQACPTNGERVNQTELPPIYLQHPGHSLTIVGFEIRKSGSPNLLVFDPMFKTSPAIERLIGNSRARPQDPRCLIKAYRRGPGYLQKHKEFEILKLSPSMRWEIPLEPEK
;
A
#
# COMPACT_ATOMS: atom_id res chain seq x y z
N MET A 1 0.75 -6.26 -18.85
CA MET A 1 0.46 -7.71 -18.87
C MET A 1 -1.04 -7.84 -19.07
N PRO A 2 -1.54 -8.08 -20.30
CA PRO A 2 -2.97 -7.83 -20.61
C PRO A 2 -3.94 -8.93 -20.14
N LYS A 3 -3.45 -9.98 -19.46
CA LYS A 3 -4.25 -11.16 -19.09
C LYS A 3 -4.27 -11.47 -17.59
N GLU A 4 -3.81 -10.56 -16.72
CA GLU A 4 -3.81 -10.70 -15.26
C GLU A 4 -4.96 -9.94 -14.57
N GLY A 5 -6.11 -9.77 -15.23
CA GLY A 5 -7.32 -9.29 -14.54
C GLY A 5 -7.66 -10.23 -13.39
N GLY A 6 -7.71 -9.72 -12.15
CA GLY A 6 -7.97 -10.50 -10.93
C GLY A 6 -6.89 -10.42 -9.85
N PHE A 7 -5.64 -10.04 -10.19
CA PHE A 7 -4.52 -10.20 -9.25
C PHE A 7 -4.02 -8.92 -8.55
N CYS A 8 -4.64 -7.76 -8.79
CA CYS A 8 -4.17 -6.49 -8.22
C CYS A 8 -4.03 -6.55 -6.70
N GLY A 9 -5.03 -7.06 -5.96
CA GLY A 9 -4.97 -7.17 -4.51
C GLY A 9 -3.77 -7.99 -4.02
N TYR A 10 -3.54 -9.16 -4.60
CA TYR A 10 -2.38 -9.99 -4.26
C TYR A 10 -1.04 -9.30 -4.57
N ARG A 11 -0.94 -8.57 -5.69
CA ARG A 11 0.27 -7.81 -6.05
C ARG A 11 0.52 -6.65 -5.08
N ASN A 12 -0.54 -6.00 -4.61
CA ASN A 12 -0.42 -4.96 -3.59
C ASN A 12 0.00 -5.54 -2.24
N ILE A 13 -0.48 -6.74 -1.85
CA ILE A 13 0.05 -7.48 -0.69
C ILE A 13 1.55 -7.77 -0.90
N GLN A 14 1.98 -8.22 -2.08
CA GLN A 14 3.41 -8.42 -2.38
C GLN A 14 4.22 -7.13 -2.20
N MET A 15 3.68 -5.96 -2.57
CA MET A 15 4.34 -4.67 -2.34
C MET A 15 4.46 -4.35 -0.84
N LEU A 16 3.42 -4.58 -0.04
CA LEU A 16 3.50 -4.44 1.41
C LEU A 16 4.54 -5.40 2.04
N VAL A 17 4.53 -6.68 1.61
CA VAL A 17 5.51 -7.68 2.06
C VAL A 17 6.93 -7.29 1.68
N SER A 18 7.14 -6.68 0.51
CA SER A 18 8.47 -6.22 0.11
C SER A 18 9.02 -5.14 1.05
N HIS A 19 8.16 -4.26 1.56
CA HIS A 19 8.55 -3.29 2.58
C HIS A 19 8.89 -3.98 3.89
N ILE A 20 8.04 -4.90 4.37
CA ILE A 20 8.29 -5.68 5.60
C ILE A 20 9.66 -6.39 5.54
N GLN A 21 9.96 -7.03 4.41
CA GLN A 21 11.23 -7.73 4.20
C GLN A 21 12.44 -6.78 4.20
N ASP A 22 12.33 -5.65 3.49
CA ASP A 22 13.43 -4.69 3.34
C ASP A 22 13.74 -3.96 4.64
N THR A 23 12.71 -3.57 5.41
CA THR A 23 12.88 -2.85 6.68
C THR A 23 13.06 -3.77 7.89
N ARG A 24 12.92 -5.09 7.71
CA ARG A 24 12.85 -6.08 8.80
C ARG A 24 11.82 -5.70 9.86
N ALA A 25 10.65 -5.26 9.39
CA ALA A 25 9.52 -4.91 10.25
C ALA A 25 9.00 -6.12 11.03
N ASP A 26 8.22 -5.88 12.09
CA ASP A 26 7.58 -6.92 12.88
C ASP A 26 6.86 -7.95 12.00
N GLY A 27 7.19 -9.23 12.19
CA GLY A 27 6.66 -10.35 11.41
C GLY A 27 7.37 -10.60 10.07
N TYR A 28 8.53 -9.98 9.81
CA TYR A 28 9.32 -10.26 8.60
C TYR A 28 9.72 -11.74 8.48
N GLU A 29 9.86 -12.46 9.59
CA GLU A 29 10.18 -13.89 9.62
C GLU A 29 9.10 -14.75 8.94
N GLN A 30 7.87 -14.25 8.84
CA GLN A 30 6.75 -14.93 8.17
C GLN A 30 6.92 -14.98 6.65
N PHE A 31 7.82 -14.16 6.10
CA PHE A 31 8.08 -14.06 4.66
C PHE A 31 9.56 -14.30 4.34
N PRO A 32 10.09 -15.51 4.51
CA PRO A 32 11.49 -15.79 4.24
C PRO A 32 11.79 -15.80 2.73
N GLY A 33 12.95 -15.25 2.35
CA GLY A 33 13.48 -15.34 0.99
C GLY A 33 12.74 -14.46 -0.01
N ARG A 34 12.21 -15.07 -1.08
CA ARG A 34 11.53 -14.34 -2.17
C ARG A 34 10.11 -13.97 -1.76
N LEU A 35 9.53 -12.98 -2.44
CA LEU A 35 8.12 -12.61 -2.27
C LEU A 35 7.20 -13.84 -2.45
N PRO A 36 6.14 -13.97 -1.63
CA PRO A 36 5.20 -15.08 -1.73
C PRO A 36 4.51 -15.06 -3.09
N THR A 37 4.30 -16.24 -3.69
CA THR A 37 3.55 -16.37 -4.94
C THR A 37 2.05 -16.10 -4.72
N ILE A 38 1.30 -15.87 -5.79
CA ILE A 38 -0.17 -15.69 -5.70
C ILE A 38 -0.83 -16.91 -5.05
N LEU A 39 -0.43 -18.12 -5.43
CA LEU A 39 -0.94 -19.36 -4.83
C LEU A 39 -0.62 -19.43 -3.34
N ARG A 40 0.60 -19.06 -2.93
CA ARG A 40 0.97 -19.02 -1.51
C ARG A 40 0.14 -18.00 -0.75
N LEU A 41 -0.15 -16.83 -1.34
CA LEU A 41 -1.02 -15.83 -0.72
C LEU A 41 -2.45 -16.36 -0.56
N GLN A 42 -2.99 -17.06 -1.56
CA GLN A 42 -4.31 -17.71 -1.45
C GLN A 42 -4.33 -18.73 -0.31
N ASP A 43 -3.29 -19.56 -0.18
CA ASP A 43 -3.18 -20.52 0.92
C ASP A 43 -3.17 -19.85 2.29
N LEU A 44 -2.41 -18.76 2.43
CA LEU A 44 -2.29 -18.01 3.68
C LEU A 44 -3.60 -17.29 4.05
N ILE A 45 -4.30 -16.72 3.06
CA ILE A 45 -5.60 -16.08 3.28
C ILE A 45 -6.64 -17.10 3.71
N GLU A 46 -6.72 -18.27 3.05
CA GLU A 46 -7.66 -19.31 3.48
C GLU A 46 -7.33 -19.87 4.87
N GLN A 47 -6.04 -20.04 5.19
CA GLN A 47 -5.62 -20.40 6.56
C GLN A 47 -6.05 -19.34 7.58
N ALA A 48 -5.99 -18.05 7.22
CA ALA A 48 -6.49 -16.99 8.09
C ALA A 48 -8.00 -17.11 8.35
N TRP A 49 -8.78 -17.48 7.32
CA TRP A 49 -10.21 -17.75 7.46
C TRP A 49 -10.48 -18.96 8.35
N ASP A 50 -9.72 -20.05 8.20
CA ASP A 50 -9.81 -21.25 9.04
C ASP A 50 -9.49 -20.92 10.52
N LEU A 51 -8.63 -19.93 10.78
CA LEU A 51 -8.33 -19.40 12.11
C LEU A 51 -9.37 -18.39 12.63
N GLY A 52 -10.40 -18.07 11.84
CA GLY A 52 -11.51 -17.19 12.23
C GLY A 52 -11.34 -15.70 11.90
N PHE A 53 -10.27 -15.31 11.19
CA PHE A 53 -10.07 -13.91 10.79
C PHE A 53 -10.89 -13.61 9.54
N ASN A 54 -11.83 -12.66 9.58
CA ASN A 54 -12.66 -12.24 8.43
C ASN A 54 -13.27 -13.42 7.64
N SER A 55 -13.65 -14.50 8.32
CA SER A 55 -14.08 -15.76 7.70
C SER A 55 -15.36 -15.67 6.85
N ASN A 56 -16.16 -14.61 7.02
CA ASN A 56 -17.33 -14.34 6.17
C ASN A 56 -16.95 -14.28 4.68
N ALA A 57 -15.76 -13.76 4.35
CA ALA A 57 -15.27 -13.69 2.98
C ALA A 57 -15.09 -15.08 2.33
N GLN A 58 -14.82 -16.12 3.12
CA GLN A 58 -14.72 -17.49 2.62
C GLN A 58 -16.09 -17.98 2.09
N ILE A 59 -17.16 -17.64 2.79
CA ILE A 59 -18.54 -18.00 2.42
C ILE A 59 -18.96 -17.24 1.16
N GLU A 60 -18.69 -15.93 1.11
CA GLU A 60 -19.05 -15.07 -0.02
C GLU A 60 -18.31 -15.45 -1.30
N THR A 61 -17.03 -15.82 -1.18
CA THR A 61 -16.22 -16.18 -2.34
C THR A 61 -16.35 -17.66 -2.71
N GLY A 62 -16.71 -18.54 -1.78
CA GLY A 62 -16.61 -19.99 -1.96
C GLY A 62 -15.17 -20.48 -2.09
N GLY A 63 -14.23 -19.83 -1.40
CA GLY A 63 -12.79 -20.11 -1.48
C GLY A 63 -12.09 -19.39 -2.64
N ILE A 64 -10.78 -19.19 -2.52
CA ILE A 64 -9.96 -18.44 -3.49
C ILE A 64 -8.75 -19.22 -4.01
N LYS A 65 -8.38 -20.35 -3.39
CA LYS A 65 -7.29 -21.21 -3.86
C LYS A 65 -7.43 -21.62 -5.32
N GLU A 66 -6.32 -21.49 -6.06
CA GLU A 66 -6.21 -21.83 -7.49
C GLU A 66 -7.20 -21.08 -8.39
N THR A 67 -7.82 -20.01 -7.87
CA THR A 67 -8.75 -19.19 -8.64
C THR A 67 -8.10 -17.88 -9.11
N ARG A 68 -8.87 -17.12 -9.89
CA ARG A 68 -8.54 -15.75 -10.29
C ARG A 68 -9.46 -14.72 -9.63
N LYS A 69 -10.09 -15.09 -8.51
CA LYS A 69 -11.03 -14.22 -7.79
C LYS A 69 -10.28 -13.01 -7.24
N TYR A 70 -10.94 -11.87 -7.34
CA TYR A 70 -10.47 -10.64 -6.72
C TYR A 70 -10.46 -10.81 -5.21
N ILE A 71 -9.52 -10.12 -4.58
CA ILE A 71 -9.47 -9.92 -3.14
C ILE A 71 -9.42 -8.43 -2.85
N GLY A 72 -9.81 -8.06 -1.65
CA GLY A 72 -9.83 -6.70 -1.15
C GLY A 72 -9.14 -6.54 0.20
N THR A 73 -9.55 -5.49 0.90
CA THR A 73 -8.99 -5.09 2.19
C THR A 73 -9.20 -6.17 3.26
N SER A 74 -10.35 -6.83 3.25
CA SER A 74 -10.70 -7.92 4.18
C SER A 74 -9.72 -9.08 4.13
N GLU A 75 -9.35 -9.55 2.94
CA GLU A 75 -8.40 -10.66 2.76
C GLU A 75 -6.98 -10.25 3.15
N ALA A 76 -6.57 -9.04 2.75
CA ALA A 76 -5.27 -8.51 3.13
C ALA A 76 -5.17 -8.40 4.67
N GLN A 77 -6.18 -7.85 5.33
CA GLN A 77 -6.24 -7.75 6.78
C GLN A 77 -6.21 -9.12 7.46
N ALA A 78 -6.99 -10.08 6.96
CA ALA A 78 -7.01 -11.45 7.49
C ALA A 78 -5.62 -12.09 7.46
N LEU A 79 -4.93 -11.94 6.31
CA LEU A 79 -3.58 -12.46 6.13
C LEU A 79 -2.58 -11.85 7.11
N PHE A 80 -2.55 -10.52 7.27
CA PHE A 80 -1.57 -9.90 8.17
C PHE A 80 -1.88 -10.21 9.64
N LEU A 81 -3.14 -10.12 10.05
CA LEU A 81 -3.52 -10.40 11.44
C LEU A 81 -3.27 -11.86 11.84
N SER A 82 -3.54 -12.83 10.96
CA SER A 82 -3.30 -14.25 11.26
C SER A 82 -1.81 -14.57 11.41
N LEU A 83 -0.94 -13.78 10.77
CA LEU A 83 0.52 -13.86 10.87
C LEU A 83 1.09 -13.04 12.03
N GLY A 84 0.23 -12.43 12.87
CA GLY A 84 0.64 -11.60 14.00
C GLY A 84 1.16 -10.21 13.61
N ILE A 85 0.98 -9.80 12.35
CA ILE A 85 1.41 -8.50 11.83
C ILE A 85 0.29 -7.50 12.06
N LYS A 86 0.57 -6.45 12.84
CA LYS A 86 -0.42 -5.42 13.17
C LYS A 86 -0.76 -4.57 11.96
N CYS A 87 -2.05 -4.46 11.67
CA CYS A 87 -2.56 -3.61 10.62
C CYS A 87 -3.94 -3.06 10.97
N GLU A 88 -4.27 -1.90 10.41
CA GLU A 88 -5.54 -1.21 10.58
C GLU A 88 -6.23 -1.04 9.23
N ALA A 89 -7.49 -1.48 9.15
CA ALA A 89 -8.34 -1.24 8.00
C ALA A 89 -9.17 0.03 8.22
N GLY A 90 -9.31 0.84 7.19
CA GLY A 90 -10.16 2.04 7.20
C GLY A 90 -11.10 2.03 5.99
N ALA A 91 -12.30 2.58 6.15
CA ALA A 91 -13.28 2.72 5.07
C ALA A 91 -13.75 4.18 4.99
N PHE A 92 -13.87 4.69 3.76
CA PHE A 92 -14.28 6.06 3.48
C PHE A 92 -15.48 6.02 2.54
N GLY A 93 -16.60 6.56 2.98
CA GLY A 93 -17.80 6.75 2.16
C GLY A 93 -18.15 8.22 2.05
N THR A 94 -18.94 8.58 1.03
CA THR A 94 -19.49 9.94 0.92
C THR A 94 -20.52 10.17 2.03
N THR A 95 -20.31 11.22 2.82
CA THR A 95 -21.29 11.69 3.82
C THR A 95 -21.99 12.96 3.32
N GLN A 96 -22.83 13.57 4.15
CA GLN A 96 -23.48 14.85 3.82
C GLN A 96 -22.47 15.99 3.68
N ASP A 97 -21.38 15.96 4.46
CA ASP A 97 -20.45 17.09 4.59
C ASP A 97 -19.11 16.86 3.87
N ILE A 98 -18.69 15.60 3.71
CA ILE A 98 -17.40 15.27 3.12
C ILE A 98 -17.53 14.14 2.09
N SER A 99 -16.91 14.34 0.93
CA SER A 99 -16.81 13.28 -0.07
C SER A 99 -15.79 12.22 0.35
N ALA A 100 -15.99 10.97 -0.08
CA ALA A 100 -15.09 9.88 0.26
C ALA A 100 -13.62 10.17 -0.08
N TYR A 101 -13.36 10.84 -1.22
CA TYR A 101 -12.00 11.14 -1.63
C TYR A 101 -11.34 12.24 -0.79
N GLN A 102 -12.11 13.21 -0.27
CA GLN A 102 -11.58 14.23 0.63
C GLN A 102 -11.17 13.60 1.96
N ALA A 103 -12.05 12.77 2.54
CA ALA A 103 -11.76 12.04 3.76
C ALA A 103 -10.53 11.13 3.62
N LEU A 104 -10.41 10.44 2.48
CA LEU A 104 -9.21 9.66 2.16
C LEU A 104 -7.96 10.55 2.11
N LEU A 105 -7.99 11.68 1.40
CA LEU A 105 -6.82 12.55 1.29
C LEU A 105 -6.36 13.09 2.64
N ASP A 106 -7.30 13.47 3.51
CA ASP A 106 -7.00 13.98 4.86
C ASP A 106 -6.35 12.90 5.72
N ASP A 107 -6.89 11.68 5.69
CA ASP A 107 -6.36 10.54 6.44
C ASP A 107 -4.95 10.12 5.98
N ILE A 108 -4.72 10.06 4.66
CA ILE A 108 -3.40 9.71 4.12
C ILE A 108 -2.38 10.81 4.38
N LEU A 109 -2.79 12.08 4.31
CA LEU A 109 -1.93 13.21 4.67
C LEU A 109 -1.51 13.11 6.13
N ALA A 110 -2.45 12.89 7.05
CA ALA A 110 -2.17 12.72 8.47
C ALA A 110 -1.19 11.56 8.73
N TYR A 111 -1.39 10.43 8.05
CA TYR A 111 -0.49 9.28 8.15
C TYR A 111 0.95 9.63 7.81
N PHE A 112 1.22 10.26 6.66
CA PHE A 112 2.60 10.58 6.28
C PHE A 112 3.21 11.71 7.10
N LEU A 113 2.40 12.66 7.58
CA LEU A 113 2.89 13.76 8.41
C LEU A 113 3.43 13.28 9.77
N GLN A 114 3.00 12.14 10.29
CA GLN A 114 3.47 11.63 11.58
C GLN A 114 4.99 11.35 11.62
N ALA A 115 5.61 11.15 10.45
CA ALA A 115 7.05 10.91 10.31
C ALA A 115 7.79 12.04 9.57
N CYS A 116 7.11 13.17 9.30
CA CYS A 116 7.74 14.33 8.68
C CYS A 116 8.47 15.17 9.75
N PRO A 117 9.77 15.46 9.58
CA PRO A 117 10.48 16.37 10.48
C PRO A 117 9.94 17.81 10.36
N THR A 118 10.09 18.59 11.43
CA THR A 118 9.68 20.01 11.48
C THR A 118 10.67 20.96 10.82
N ASN A 119 11.69 20.44 10.13
CA ASN A 119 12.82 21.21 9.59
C ASN A 119 12.52 21.94 8.26
N GLY A 120 11.29 21.84 7.74
CA GLY A 120 10.84 22.57 6.56
C GLY A 120 11.37 22.00 5.23
N GLU A 121 11.88 20.77 5.22
CA GLU A 121 12.31 20.13 3.99
C GLU A 121 11.14 19.90 3.01
N ARG A 122 11.43 20.09 1.72
CA ARG A 122 10.44 19.94 0.64
C ARG A 122 10.12 18.50 0.30
N VAL A 123 11.02 17.57 0.62
CA VAL A 123 10.87 16.13 0.34
C VAL A 123 11.30 15.40 1.60
N ASN A 124 10.36 14.72 2.25
CA ASN A 124 10.60 13.96 3.47
C ASN A 124 10.48 12.48 3.14
N GLN A 125 11.60 11.76 3.18
CA GLN A 125 11.59 10.31 3.10
C GLN A 125 11.33 9.76 4.50
N THR A 126 10.39 8.83 4.62
CA THR A 126 10.00 8.21 5.88
C THR A 126 10.19 6.70 5.82
N GLU A 127 10.26 6.07 6.98
CA GLU A 127 10.28 4.61 7.13
C GLU A 127 8.86 4.03 7.29
N LEU A 128 7.83 4.85 7.03
CA LEU A 128 6.44 4.41 7.17
C LEU A 128 6.11 3.36 6.10
N PRO A 129 5.35 2.31 6.46
CA PRO A 129 4.86 1.37 5.49
C PRO A 129 4.03 2.01 4.37
N PRO A 130 4.10 1.48 3.14
CA PRO A 130 3.12 1.82 2.12
C PRO A 130 1.72 1.34 2.52
N ILE A 131 0.68 1.89 1.88
CA ILE A 131 -0.72 1.66 2.25
C ILE A 131 -1.42 0.94 1.11
N TYR A 132 -2.14 -0.14 1.40
CA TYR A 132 -3.04 -0.78 0.44
C TYR A 132 -4.27 0.12 0.25
N LEU A 133 -4.64 0.42 -0.99
CA LEU A 133 -5.85 1.19 -1.32
C LEU A 133 -6.77 0.35 -2.20
N GLN A 134 -8.01 0.18 -1.76
CA GLN A 134 -9.09 -0.44 -2.52
C GLN A 134 -10.10 0.61 -2.97
N HIS A 135 -10.60 0.46 -4.19
CA HIS A 135 -11.88 1.03 -4.60
C HIS A 135 -12.59 0.02 -5.51
N PRO A 136 -13.85 0.25 -5.92
CA PRO A 136 -14.54 -0.66 -6.82
C PRO A 136 -13.74 -0.92 -8.10
N GLY A 137 -13.52 -2.21 -8.38
CA GLY A 137 -12.87 -2.71 -9.59
C GLY A 137 -11.33 -2.71 -9.59
N HIS A 138 -10.64 -2.10 -8.60
CA HIS A 138 -9.18 -2.09 -8.59
C HIS A 138 -8.56 -1.79 -7.22
N SER A 139 -7.31 -2.18 -7.04
CA SER A 139 -6.51 -1.79 -5.88
C SER A 139 -5.11 -1.33 -6.27
N LEU A 140 -4.56 -0.46 -5.43
CA LEU A 140 -3.30 0.24 -5.61
C LEU A 140 -2.48 0.16 -4.31
N THR A 141 -1.19 0.51 -4.40
CA THR A 141 -0.36 0.76 -3.22
C THR A 141 0.03 2.22 -3.18
N ILE A 142 -0.38 2.94 -2.14
CA ILE A 142 0.05 4.32 -1.88
C ILE A 142 1.44 4.28 -1.25
N VAL A 143 2.37 5.04 -1.82
CA VAL A 143 3.77 5.13 -1.38
C VAL A 143 4.18 6.54 -0.96
N GLY A 144 3.25 7.50 -1.01
CA GLY A 144 3.51 8.86 -0.56
C GLY A 144 2.38 9.83 -0.89
N PHE A 145 2.61 11.08 -0.49
CA PHE A 145 1.68 12.19 -0.68
C PHE A 145 2.42 13.42 -1.21
N GLU A 146 1.81 14.15 -2.14
CA GLU A 146 2.37 15.38 -2.69
C GLU A 146 1.33 16.51 -2.64
N ILE A 147 1.75 17.66 -2.11
CA ILE A 147 1.02 18.93 -2.26
C ILE A 147 1.75 19.77 -3.32
N ARG A 148 1.08 20.04 -4.44
CA ARG A 148 1.64 20.92 -5.48
C ARG A 148 1.69 22.36 -4.99
N LYS A 149 2.51 23.19 -5.64
CA LYS A 149 2.54 24.66 -5.39
C LYS A 149 1.17 25.34 -5.50
N SER A 150 0.26 24.77 -6.31
CA SER A 150 -1.12 25.26 -6.44
C SER A 150 -2.04 24.86 -5.28
N GLY A 151 -1.53 24.16 -4.26
CA GLY A 151 -2.30 23.53 -3.18
C GLY A 151 -2.96 22.21 -3.58
N SER A 152 -2.87 21.78 -4.84
CA SER A 152 -3.55 20.56 -5.30
C SER A 152 -2.85 19.29 -4.76
N PRO A 153 -3.57 18.42 -4.04
CA PRO A 153 -3.01 17.18 -3.51
C PRO A 153 -2.93 16.09 -4.58
N ASN A 154 -1.95 15.19 -4.43
CA ASN A 154 -1.86 13.95 -5.18
C ASN A 154 -1.38 12.84 -4.24
N LEU A 155 -2.01 11.68 -4.35
CA LEU A 155 -1.40 10.45 -3.87
C LEU A 155 -0.32 10.01 -4.87
N LEU A 156 0.79 9.51 -4.34
CA LEU A 156 1.81 8.80 -5.11
C LEU A 156 1.53 7.30 -4.96
N VAL A 157 1.32 6.60 -6.07
CA VAL A 157 0.87 5.20 -6.06
C VAL A 157 1.69 4.33 -7.00
N PHE A 158 1.84 3.06 -6.62
CA PHE A 158 2.16 1.97 -7.53
C PHE A 158 0.87 1.25 -7.94
N ASP A 159 0.79 0.94 -9.22
CA ASP A 159 -0.39 0.32 -9.83
C ASP A 159 0.04 -0.99 -10.50
N PRO A 160 -0.36 -2.15 -9.94
CA PRO A 160 0.13 -3.44 -10.41
C PRO A 160 -0.36 -3.83 -11.82
N MET A 161 -1.31 -3.08 -12.40
CA MET A 161 -1.75 -3.31 -13.79
C MET A 161 -0.77 -2.75 -14.82
N PHE A 162 0.11 -1.83 -14.43
CA PHE A 162 1.06 -1.19 -15.34
C PHE A 162 2.47 -1.71 -15.13
N LYS A 163 3.18 -1.89 -16.25
CA LYS A 163 4.63 -2.11 -16.20
C LYS A 163 5.33 -0.76 -16.04
N THR A 164 6.42 -0.77 -15.28
CA THR A 164 7.35 0.36 -15.24
C THR A 164 7.79 0.71 -16.65
N SER A 165 7.78 2.00 -17.00
CA SER A 165 8.22 2.41 -18.32
C SER A 165 9.74 2.26 -18.45
N PRO A 166 10.29 1.96 -19.65
CA PRO A 166 11.74 1.90 -19.85
C PRO A 166 12.48 3.19 -19.45
N ALA A 167 11.78 4.33 -19.51
CA ALA A 167 12.33 5.61 -19.08
C ALA A 167 12.52 5.70 -17.57
N ILE A 168 11.61 5.14 -16.77
CA ILE A 168 11.76 5.01 -15.31
C ILE A 168 12.79 3.94 -14.97
N GLU A 169 12.79 2.80 -15.67
CA GLU A 169 13.76 1.72 -15.42
C GLU A 169 15.20 2.21 -15.54
N ARG A 170 15.50 3.08 -16.51
CA ARG A 170 16.83 3.71 -16.66
C ARG A 170 17.24 4.64 -15.53
N LEU A 171 16.30 5.08 -14.69
CA LEU A 171 16.58 5.93 -13.52
C LEU A 171 16.90 5.12 -12.27
N ILE A 172 16.54 3.83 -12.23
CA ILE A 172 16.77 2.96 -11.07
C ILE A 172 18.28 2.84 -10.82
N GLY A 173 18.71 3.20 -9.61
CA GLY A 173 20.13 3.19 -9.22
C GLY A 173 20.98 4.30 -9.85
N ASN A 174 20.38 5.19 -10.66
CA ASN A 174 21.11 6.25 -11.36
C ASN A 174 20.73 7.64 -10.81
N SER A 175 21.30 7.98 -9.65
CA SER A 175 21.07 9.27 -8.96
C SER A 175 21.51 10.51 -9.74
N ARG A 176 22.34 10.34 -10.78
CA ARG A 176 22.83 11.42 -11.65
C ARG A 176 21.94 11.67 -12.87
N ALA A 177 21.02 10.75 -13.18
CA ALA A 177 20.15 10.93 -14.32
C ALA A 177 19.23 12.14 -14.13
N ARG A 178 19.18 12.98 -15.17
CA ARG A 178 18.31 14.16 -15.23
C ARG A 178 17.36 13.97 -16.41
N PRO A 179 16.15 13.42 -16.19
CA PRO A 179 15.19 13.28 -17.26
C PRO A 179 14.76 14.67 -17.76
N GLN A 180 14.58 14.81 -19.08
CA GLN A 180 14.21 16.09 -19.69
C GLN A 180 12.85 16.60 -19.21
N ASP A 181 11.88 15.69 -19.03
CA ASP A 181 10.58 16.01 -18.45
C ASP A 181 10.24 15.05 -17.28
N PRO A 182 10.71 15.36 -16.06
CA PRO A 182 10.39 14.55 -14.87
C PRO A 182 8.88 14.50 -14.60
N ARG A 183 8.11 15.53 -15.00
CA ARG A 183 6.67 15.63 -14.71
C ARG A 183 5.90 14.59 -15.50
N CYS A 184 6.28 14.35 -16.75
CA CYS A 184 5.68 13.33 -17.59
C CYS A 184 5.91 11.93 -17.00
N LEU A 185 7.13 11.66 -16.52
CA LEU A 185 7.50 10.38 -15.93
C LEU A 185 6.71 10.04 -14.66
N ILE A 186 6.55 11.01 -13.76
CA ILE A 186 5.83 10.81 -12.50
C ILE A 186 4.30 10.92 -12.66
N LYS A 187 3.79 11.42 -13.79
CA LYS A 187 2.35 11.59 -14.04
C LYS A 187 1.59 10.27 -13.88
N ALA A 188 2.17 9.16 -14.34
CA ALA A 188 1.57 7.83 -14.25
C ALA A 188 1.39 7.33 -12.80
N TYR A 189 2.20 7.86 -11.88
CA TYR A 189 2.22 7.48 -10.46
C TYR A 189 1.38 8.41 -9.58
N ARG A 190 0.77 9.46 -10.15
CA ARG A 190 -0.08 10.39 -9.41
C ARG A 190 -1.55 10.00 -9.51
N ARG A 191 -2.25 10.07 -8.38
CA ARG A 191 -3.72 10.04 -8.31
C ARG A 191 -4.19 11.29 -7.57
N GLY A 192 -4.68 12.26 -8.34
CA GLY A 192 -5.25 13.50 -7.81
C GLY A 192 -6.78 13.50 -7.83
N PRO A 193 -7.43 14.63 -7.50
CA PRO A 193 -8.89 14.74 -7.39
C PRO A 193 -9.64 14.22 -8.62
N GLY A 194 -9.17 14.53 -9.84
CA GLY A 194 -9.81 14.06 -11.07
C GLY A 194 -9.85 12.54 -11.26
N TYR A 195 -8.94 11.80 -10.61
CA TYR A 195 -9.03 10.34 -10.52
C TYR A 195 -9.95 9.92 -9.37
N LEU A 196 -9.68 10.43 -8.17
CA LEU A 196 -10.30 9.94 -6.94
C LEU A 196 -11.80 10.24 -6.87
N GLN A 197 -12.24 11.41 -7.34
CA GLN A 197 -13.66 11.82 -7.29
C GLN A 197 -14.61 10.92 -8.09
N LYS A 198 -14.07 10.02 -8.92
CA LYS A 198 -14.86 9.03 -9.69
C LYS A 198 -15.39 7.90 -8.82
N HIS A 199 -14.82 7.71 -7.63
CA HIS A 199 -15.17 6.64 -6.71
C HIS A 199 -15.88 7.23 -5.49
N LYS A 200 -16.96 6.58 -5.07
CA LYS A 200 -17.80 7.02 -3.94
C LYS A 200 -17.42 6.39 -2.62
N GLU A 201 -16.56 5.39 -2.67
CA GLU A 201 -16.09 4.62 -1.54
C GLU A 201 -14.64 4.19 -1.77
N PHE A 202 -13.91 4.11 -0.67
CA PHE A 202 -12.55 3.58 -0.61
C PHE A 202 -12.40 2.75 0.64
N GLU A 203 -11.52 1.76 0.57
CA GLU A 203 -11.00 1.12 1.77
C GLU A 203 -9.47 1.16 1.72
N ILE A 204 -8.84 1.13 2.88
CA ILE A 204 -7.39 1.09 2.99
C ILE A 204 -6.95 0.05 4.01
N LEU A 205 -5.71 -0.41 3.89
CA LEU A 205 -5.02 -1.13 4.93
C LEU A 205 -3.66 -0.48 5.21
N LYS A 206 -3.45 -0.06 6.45
CA LYS A 206 -2.18 0.48 6.94
C LYS A 206 -1.51 -0.57 7.82
N LEU A 207 -0.24 -0.88 7.55
CA LEU A 207 0.58 -1.63 8.50
C LEU A 207 1.02 -0.70 9.64
N SER A 208 1.10 -1.22 10.86
CA SER A 208 1.65 -0.44 11.96
C SER A 208 3.14 -0.14 11.71
N PRO A 209 3.61 1.11 11.88
CA PRO A 209 5.02 1.42 11.79
C PRO A 209 5.80 0.60 12.82
N SER A 210 6.94 0.02 12.41
CA SER A 210 7.83 -0.64 13.35
C SER A 210 8.45 0.42 14.26
N MET A 211 8.18 0.31 15.56
CA MET A 211 8.85 1.12 16.55
C MET A 211 10.26 0.54 16.67
N ARG A 212 11.27 1.18 16.07
CA ARG A 212 12.65 0.82 16.40
C ARG A 212 12.82 1.16 17.88
N TRP A 213 12.90 0.13 18.73
CA TRP A 213 13.45 0.33 20.06
C TRP A 213 14.91 0.70 19.85
N GLU A 214 15.24 1.98 20.05
CA GLU A 214 16.63 2.39 20.17
C GLU A 214 17.22 1.59 21.33
N ILE A 215 18.11 0.65 21.02
CA ILE A 215 18.91 -0.04 22.04
C ILE A 215 19.65 1.08 22.78
N PRO A 216 19.43 1.28 24.10
CA PRO A 216 20.22 2.25 24.85
C PRO A 216 21.67 1.86 24.68
N LEU A 217 22.49 2.79 24.17
CA LEU A 217 23.94 2.63 24.17
C LEU A 217 24.36 2.34 25.61
N GLU A 218 24.90 1.17 25.87
CA GLU A 218 25.50 0.88 27.18
C GLU A 218 26.58 1.95 27.44
N PRO A 219 26.62 2.56 28.63
CA PRO A 219 27.67 3.51 28.95
C PRO A 219 29.01 2.78 28.87
N GLU A 220 29.94 3.32 28.08
CA GLU A 220 31.34 2.87 28.08
C GLU A 220 31.86 2.85 29.52
N LYS A 221 32.41 1.70 29.93
CA LYS A 221 33.08 1.52 31.21
C LYS A 221 34.44 2.19 31.25
#